data_AF-A0A935UAQ2-F1
#
_entry.id   AF-A0A935UAQ2-F1
#
_cell.length_a   1.000
_cell.length_b   1.000
_cell.length_c   1.000
_cell.angle_alpha   90.00
_cell.angle_beta   90.00
_cell.angle_gamma   90.00
#
_symmetry.space_group_name_H-M   'P 1'
#
loop_
_entity.id
_entity.type
_entity.pdbx_description
1 polymer ?
#
loop_
_entity_poly.entity_id
_entity_poly.type
_entity_poly.pdbx_seq_one_letter_code
_entity_poly.pdbx_strand_id
1 'polypeptide(L)'
;MPWIDAALGTIASVALALFFVVNATFIIALWRTRDRRFVDRWTKPLVMTDAALIFAAVGTPVIGIAMKLGGQFLGFLATIPATLIPGK
;
A
#
# COMPACT_ATOMS: atom_id res chain seq x y z
N MET A 1 6.61 1.26 15.45
CA MET A 1 5.49 1.84 16.22
C MET A 1 4.25 1.04 15.86
N PRO A 2 3.54 0.44 16.83
CA PRO A 2 2.46 -0.52 16.55
C PRO A 2 1.32 0.07 15.71
N TRP A 3 1.07 1.38 15.80
CA TRP A 3 0.07 2.06 14.98
C TRP A 3 0.45 2.15 13.48
N ILE A 4 1.75 2.23 13.14
CA ILE A 4 2.22 2.26 11.73
C ILE A 4 2.02 0.89 11.10
N ASP A 5 2.40 -0.19 11.80
CA ASP A 5 2.22 -1.56 11.30
C ASP A 5 0.72 -1.88 11.09
N ALA A 6 -0.15 -1.42 12.01
CA ALA A 6 -1.60 -1.56 11.88
C ALA A 6 -2.18 -0.75 10.71
N ALA A 7 -1.75 0.50 10.53
CA ALA A 7 -2.20 1.34 9.43
C ALA A 7 -1.78 0.77 8.07
N LEU A 8 -0.53 0.33 7.95
CA LEU A 8 0.00 -0.31 6.75
C LEU A 8 -0.76 -1.62 6.45
N GLY A 9 -0.96 -2.50 7.43
CA GLY A 9 -1.76 -3.72 7.24
C GLY A 9 -3.20 -3.44 6.81
N THR A 10 -3.81 -2.38 7.34
CA THR A 10 -5.16 -1.93 6.92
C THR A 10 -5.16 -1.44 5.47
N ILE A 11 -4.18 -0.63 5.07
CA ILE A 11 -4.06 -0.15 3.68
C ILE A 11 -3.91 -1.32 2.70
N ALA A 12 -3.03 -2.27 2.99
CA ALA A 12 -2.81 -3.43 2.12
C ALA A 12 -4.06 -4.32 2.01
N SER A 13 -4.73 -4.60 3.13
CA SER A 13 -5.95 -5.43 3.14
C SER A 13 -7.12 -4.75 2.42
N VAL A 14 -7.33 -3.45 2.63
CA VAL A 14 -8.35 -2.67 1.91
C VAL A 14 -8.03 -2.61 0.42
N ALA A 15 -6.77 -2.40 0.03
CA ALA A 15 -6.38 -2.38 -1.38
C ALA A 15 -6.66 -3.72 -2.08
N LEU A 16 -6.33 -4.84 -1.42
CA LEU A 16 -6.65 -6.18 -1.93
C LEU A 16 -8.15 -6.43 -2.02
N ALA A 17 -8.92 -6.05 -0.99
CA ALA A 17 -10.37 -6.19 -1.01
C ALA A 17 -11.01 -5.40 -2.17
N LEU A 18 -10.61 -4.15 -2.35
CA LEU A 18 -11.07 -3.31 -3.46
C LEU A 18 -10.69 -3.89 -4.82
N PHE A 19 -9.48 -4.43 -4.96
CA PHE A 19 -9.03 -5.07 -6.19
C PHE A 19 -9.97 -6.21 -6.61
N PHE A 20 -10.32 -7.11 -5.68
CA PHE A 20 -11.24 -8.20 -5.95
C PHE A 20 -12.67 -7.72 -6.22
N VAL A 21 -13.16 -6.73 -5.46
CA VAL A 21 -14.52 -6.20 -5.64
C VAL A 21 -14.69 -5.53 -7.00
N VAL A 22 -13.74 -4.68 -7.39
CA VAL A 22 -13.76 -3.97 -8.68
C VAL A 22 -13.67 -4.95 -9.85
N ASN A 23 -12.76 -5.92 -9.78
CA ASN A 23 -12.65 -6.95 -10.82
C ASN A 23 -13.92 -7.82 -10.92
N ALA A 24 -14.49 -8.25 -9.78
CA ALA A 24 -15.73 -9.04 -9.78
C ALA A 24 -16.90 -8.26 -10.37
N THR A 25 -17.07 -6.98 -10.00
CA THR A 25 -18.13 -6.13 -10.57
C THR A 25 -17.94 -5.92 -12.07
N PHE A 26 -16.69 -5.75 -12.53
CA PHE A 26 -16.39 -5.64 -13.96
C PHE A 26 -16.76 -6.92 -14.73
N ILE A 27 -16.39 -8.10 -14.21
CA ILE A 27 -16.74 -9.39 -14.82
C ILE A 27 -18.26 -9.59 -14.88
N ILE A 28 -18.99 -9.25 -13.80
CA ILE A 28 -20.45 -9.33 -13.77
C ILE A 28 -21.08 -8.39 -14.81
N ALA A 29 -20.58 -7.15 -14.91
CA ALA A 29 -21.05 -6.17 -15.89
C ALA A 29 -20.81 -6.65 -17.34
N LEU A 30 -19.63 -7.20 -17.62
CA LEU A 30 -19.29 -7.84 -18.90
C LEU A 30 -20.25 -8.98 -19.23
N TRP A 31 -20.48 -9.88 -18.27
CA TRP A 31 -21.37 -11.02 -18.44
C TRP A 31 -22.80 -10.61 -18.79
N ARG A 32 -23.28 -9.53 -18.14
CA ARG A 32 -24.65 -9.03 -18.33
C ARG A 32 -24.84 -8.22 -19.61
N THR A 33 -23.88 -7.37 -19.96
CA THR A 33 -24.01 -6.46 -21.11
C THR A 33 -23.51 -7.07 -22.41
N ARG A 34 -22.48 -7.94 -22.36
CA ARG A 34 -21.76 -8.51 -23.52
C ARG A 34 -21.34 -7.46 -24.57
N ASP A 35 -21.22 -6.20 -24.17
CA ASP A 35 -20.90 -5.09 -25.07
C ASP A 35 -19.38 -4.86 -25.10
N ARG A 36 -18.80 -4.98 -26.30
CA ARG A 36 -17.37 -4.73 -26.52
C ARG A 36 -16.99 -3.26 -26.32
N ARG A 37 -17.91 -2.32 -26.56
CA ARG A 37 -17.67 -0.89 -26.33
C ARG A 37 -17.57 -0.54 -24.85
N PHE A 38 -18.27 -1.28 -24.00
CA PHE A 38 -18.13 -1.17 -22.55
C PHE A 38 -16.72 -1.60 -22.13
N VAL A 39 -16.23 -2.72 -22.66
CA VAL A 39 -14.87 -3.21 -22.40
C VAL A 39 -13.82 -2.19 -22.80
N ASP A 40 -13.86 -1.70 -24.04
CA ASP A 40 -12.82 -0.78 -24.52
C ASP A 40 -12.77 0.52 -23.72
N ARG A 41 -13.94 1.04 -23.29
CA ARG A 41 -14.01 2.26 -22.48
C ARG A 41 -13.44 2.07 -21.07
N TRP A 42 -13.73 0.93 -20.45
CA TRP A 42 -13.47 0.71 -19.04
C TRP A 42 -12.19 -0.07 -18.76
N THR A 43 -11.62 -0.78 -19.73
CA THR A 43 -10.39 -1.57 -19.53
C THR A 43 -9.21 -0.70 -19.13
N LYS A 44 -9.01 0.43 -19.80
CA LYS A 44 -7.88 1.34 -19.49
C LYS A 44 -7.93 1.89 -18.05
N PRO A 45 -9.06 2.47 -17.57
CA PRO A 45 -9.14 2.89 -16.18
C PRO A 45 -9.07 1.71 -15.22
N LEU A 46 -9.63 0.54 -15.55
CA LEU A 46 -9.53 -0.66 -14.69
C LEU A 46 -8.07 -1.06 -14.46
N VAL A 47 -7.26 -1.14 -15.53
CA VAL A 47 -5.84 -1.48 -15.46
C VAL A 47 -5.05 -0.44 -14.64
N MET A 48 -5.38 0.85 -14.77
CA MET A 48 -4.75 1.90 -13.97
C MET A 48 -5.10 1.78 -12.48
N THR A 49 -6.37 1.51 -12.15
CA THR A 49 -6.82 1.30 -10.77
C THR A 49 -6.18 0.05 -10.17
N ASP A 50 -6.13 -1.04 -10.92
CA ASP A 50 -5.52 -2.29 -10.49
C ASP A 50 -4.02 -2.13 -10.23
N ALA A 51 -3.31 -1.43 -11.12
CA ALA A 51 -1.90 -1.11 -10.92
C ALA A 51 -1.68 -0.29 -9.65
N ALA A 52 -2.54 0.71 -9.38
CA ALA A 52 -2.47 1.52 -8.17
C ALA A 52 -2.75 0.70 -6.90
N LEU A 53 -3.73 -0.21 -6.94
CA LEU A 53 -4.09 -1.07 -5.81
C LEU A 53 -2.99 -2.09 -5.52
N ILE A 54 -2.40 -2.70 -6.55
CA ILE A 54 -1.25 -3.60 -6.40
C ILE A 54 -0.05 -2.83 -5.86
N PHE A 55 0.22 -1.64 -6.39
CA PHE A 55 1.31 -0.80 -5.88
C PHE A 55 1.08 -0.38 -4.43
N ALA A 56 -0.15 -0.08 -4.02
CA ALA A 56 -0.49 0.17 -2.63
C ALA A 56 -0.23 -1.08 -1.77
N ALA A 57 -0.72 -2.26 -2.20
CA ALA A 57 -0.54 -3.50 -1.45
C ALA A 57 0.94 -3.91 -1.31
N VAL A 58 1.74 -3.77 -2.38
CA VAL A 58 3.17 -4.14 -2.42
C VAL A 58 4.08 -3.03 -1.87
N GLY A 59 3.74 -1.77 -2.08
CA GLY A 59 4.50 -0.61 -1.60
C GLY A 59 4.39 -0.45 -0.09
N THR A 60 3.27 -0.87 0.50
CA THR A 60 3.03 -0.85 1.95
C THR A 60 4.14 -1.55 2.76
N PRO A 61 4.53 -2.82 2.51
CA PRO A 61 5.62 -3.46 3.24
C PRO A 61 6.98 -2.79 2.99
N VAL A 62 7.23 -2.26 1.78
CA VAL A 62 8.47 -1.53 1.47
C VAL A 62 8.57 -0.25 2.32
N ILE A 63 7.49 0.53 2.38
CA ILE A 63 7.41 1.74 3.22
C ILE A 63 7.55 1.37 4.70
N GLY A 64 6.93 0.28 5.14
CA GLY A 64 7.06 -0.21 6.51
C GLY A 64 8.51 -0.55 6.90
N ILE A 65 9.26 -1.21 6.01
CA ILE A 65 10.68 -1.51 6.21
C ILE A 65 11.50 -0.22 6.25
N ALA A 66 11.28 0.69 5.30
CA ALA A 66 11.98 1.98 5.24
C ALA A 66 11.75 2.82 6.51
N MET A 67 10.52 2.87 7.02
CA MET A 67 10.20 3.58 8.26
C MET A 67 10.85 2.92 9.49
N LYS A 68 10.94 1.59 9.54
CA LYS A 68 11.65 0.88 10.62
C LYS A 68 13.15 1.18 10.60
N LEU A 69 13.78 1.13 9.42
CA LEU A 69 15.19 1.46 9.25
C LEU A 69 15.49 2.93 9.56
N GLY A 70 14.67 3.86 9.06
CA GLY A 70 14.81 5.29 9.36
C GLY A 70 14.60 5.62 10.84
N GLY A 71 13.61 4.98 11.49
CA GLY A 71 13.37 5.13 12.93
C GLY A 71 14.51 4.59 13.79
N GLN A 72 15.10 3.45 13.41
CA GLN A 72 16.30 2.90 14.07
C GLN A 72 17.52 3.82 13.89
N PHE A 73 17.70 4.38 12.70
CA PHE A 73 18.79 5.31 12.41
C PHE A 73 18.66 6.62 13.21
N LEU A 74 17.45 7.19 13.29
CA LEU A 74 17.18 8.35 14.14
C LEU A 74 17.38 8.04 15.63
N GLY A 75 16.97 6.86 16.08
CA GLY A 75 17.22 6.40 17.45
C GLY A 75 18.71 6.30 17.78
N PHE A 76 19.50 5.74 16.85
CA PHE A 76 20.96 5.66 16.97
C PHE A 76 21.61 7.04 17.07
N LEU A 77 21.22 7.99 16.19
CA LEU A 77 21.69 9.37 16.23
C LEU A 77 21.30 10.09 17.52
N ALA A 78 20.11 9.83 18.06
CA ALA A 78 19.65 10.40 19.31
C ALA A 78 20.39 9.84 20.55
N THR A 79 20.93 8.62 20.47
CA THR A 79 21.73 8.02 21.57
C THR A 79 23.20 8.44 21.58
N ILE A 80 23.76 8.88 20.45
CA ILE A 80 25.14 9.39 20.37
C ILE A 80 25.43 10.57 21.31
N PRO A 81 24.57 11.60 21.47
CA PRO A 81 24.84 12.68 22.42
C PRO A 81 24.81 12.22 23.89
N ALA A 82 24.15 11.11 24.22
CA ALA A 82 24.10 10.59 25.59
C ALA A 82 25.38 9.84 26.00
N THR A 83 26.13 9.29 25.05
CA THR A 83 27.43 8.62 25.31
C THR A 83 28.63 9.56 25.19
N LEU A 84 28.46 10.76 24.60
CA LEU A 84 29.53 11.75 24.42
C LEU A 84 29.53 12.89 25.45
N ILE A 85 28.58 12.91 26.39
CA ILE A 85 28.68 13.72 27.62
C ILE A 85 29.17 12.79 28.74
N PRO A 86 30.49 12.60 28.92
CA PRO A 86 30.99 12.00 30.15
C PRO A 86 30.57 12.92 31.31
N GLY A 87 29.74 12.40 32.19
CA GLY A 87 29.45 13.06 33.45
C GLY A 87 30.72 13.08 34.29
N LYS A 88 31.28 14.30 34.45
CA LYS A 88 32.37 14.71 35.35
C LYS A 88 33.78 14.26 34.98
#